data_AF-A0A357CVS8-F1
#
_entry.id   AF-A0A357CVS8-F1
#
_cell.length_a   1.000
_cell.length_b   1.000
_cell.length_c   1.000
_cell.angle_alpha   90.00
_cell.angle_beta   90.00
_cell.angle_gamma   90.00
#
_symmetry.space_group_name_H-M   'P 1'
#
loop_
_entity.id
_entity.type
_entity.pdbx_description
1 polymer ?
#
loop_
_entity_poly.entity_id
_entity_poly.type
_entity_poly.pdbx_seq_one_letter_code
_entity_poly.pdbx_strand_id
1 'polypeptide(L)' 'VAMMLSFTFRLEDEAKEIEDAVEAVLDEGFLTNDIGGELTTDEITEKILEKI' A
#
# COMPACT_ATOMS: atom_id res chain seq x y z
N VAL A 1 -8.08 -1.59 -0.69
CA VAL A 1 -9.23 -0.99 0.05
C VAL A 1 -9.45 0.49 -0.25
N ALA A 2 -8.43 1.24 -0.68
CA ALA A 2 -8.51 2.68 -0.97
C ALA A 2 -9.72 3.10 -1.83
N MET A 3 -9.96 2.45 -2.97
CA MET A 3 -11.13 2.77 -3.81
C MET A 3 -12.49 2.65 -3.07
N MET A 4 -12.63 1.69 -2.16
CA MET A 4 -13.86 1.57 -1.35
C MET A 4 -14.00 2.76 -0.39
N LEU A 5 -12.92 3.16 0.27
CA LEU A 5 -12.90 4.33 1.17
C LEU A 5 -13.27 5.61 0.42
N SER A 6 -12.67 5.84 -0.75
CA SER A 6 -12.96 6.99 -1.60
C SER A 6 -14.41 6.98 -2.12
N PHE A 7 -14.83 5.95 -2.86
CA PHE A 7 -16.10 6.00 -3.59
C PHE A 7 -17.34 5.67 -2.76
N THR A 8 -17.23 4.79 -1.75
CA THR A 8 -18.39 4.38 -0.93
C THR A 8 -18.50 5.22 0.33
N PHE A 9 -17.37 5.50 0.99
CA PHE A 9 -17.37 6.16 2.29
C PHE A 9 -17.00 7.65 2.24
N ARG A 10 -16.59 8.17 1.07
CA ARG A 10 -16.17 9.57 0.88
C ARG A 10 -14.99 9.96 1.79
N LEU A 11 -14.13 9.00 2.10
CA LEU A 11 -12.92 9.14 2.88
C LEU A 11 -11.74 9.26 1.91
N GLU A 12 -11.66 10.41 1.24
CA GLU A 12 -10.67 10.66 0.18
C GLU A 12 -9.25 10.79 0.74
N ASP A 13 -9.10 11.42 1.91
CA ASP A 13 -7.80 11.63 2.56
C ASP A 13 -7.22 10.28 3.03
N GLU A 14 -8.02 9.44 3.69
CA GLU A 14 -7.59 8.11 4.14
C GLU A 14 -7.36 7.15 2.97
N ALA A 15 -8.14 7.27 1.89
CA ALA A 15 -7.90 6.50 0.67
C ALA A 15 -6.55 6.86 0.05
N LYS A 16 -6.26 8.17 -0.03
CA LYS A 16 -5.01 8.69 -0.59
C LYS A 16 -3.80 8.32 0.26
N GLU A 17 -3.91 8.40 1.58
CA GLU A 17 -2.84 7.97 2.50
C GLU A 17 -2.43 6.52 2.25
N ILE A 18 -3.40 5.62 2.01
CA ILE A 18 -3.12 4.23 1.67
C ILE A 18 -2.45 4.10 0.29
N GLU A 19 -2.88 4.88 -0.71
CA GLU A 19 -2.29 4.87 -2.06
C GLU A 19 -0.85 5.38 -2.05
N ASP A 20 -0.61 6.51 -1.39
CA ASP A 20 0.72 7.14 -1.23
C ASP A 20 1.67 6.19 -0.47
N ALA A 21 1.18 5.51 0.59
CA ALA A 21 1.96 4.52 1.33
C ALA A 21 2.38 3.32 0.47
N VAL A 22 1.46 2.81 -0.37
CA VAL A 22 1.77 1.71 -1.30
C VAL A 22 2.80 2.16 -2.33
N GLU A 23 2.63 3.34 -2.93
CA GLU A 23 3.56 3.88 -3.93
C GLU A 23 4.97 4.06 -3.34
N ALA A 24 5.07 4.62 -2.13
CA ALA A 24 6.36 4.79 -1.42
C ALA A 24 7.08 3.46 -1.16
N VAL A 25 6.35 2.41 -0.75
CA VAL A 25 6.94 1.07 -0.50
C VAL A 25 7.48 0.46 -1.80
N LEU A 26 6.72 0.57 -2.89
CA LEU A 26 7.13 0.04 -4.19
C LEU A 26 8.32 0.82 -4.78
N ASP A 27 8.34 2.15 -4.64
CA ASP A 27 9.45 3.01 -5.06
C ASP A 27 10.74 2.74 -4.30
N GLU A 28 10.64 2.31 -3.04
CA GLU A 28 11.78 1.85 -2.22
C GLU A 28 12.27 0.44 -2.62
N GLY A 29 11.58 -0.24 -3.54
CA GLY A 29 11.94 -1.56 -4.07
C GLY A 29 11.47 -2.74 -3.20
N PHE A 30 10.55 -2.50 -2.26
CA PHE A 30 9.92 -3.57 -1.49
C PHE A 30 8.81 -4.21 -2.31
N LEU A 31 9.15 -5.34 -2.93
CA LEU A 31 8.30 -6.03 -3.91
C LEU A 31 7.99 -7.47 -3.46
N THR A 32 6.86 -8.01 -3.90
CA THR A 32 6.52 -9.44 -3.76
C THR A 32 7.08 -10.27 -4.92
N ASN A 33 7.10 -11.59 -4.72
CA ASN A 33 7.66 -12.56 -5.67
C ASN A 33 7.08 -12.50 -7.09
N ASP A 34 5.80 -12.14 -7.25
CA ASP A 34 5.13 -12.04 -8.55
C ASP A 34 5.55 -10.83 -9.39
N ILE A 35 6.10 -9.79 -8.74
CA ILE A 35 6.56 -8.55 -9.38
C ILE A 35 8.07 -8.33 -9.23
N GLY A 36 8.82 -9.38 -8.87
CA GLY A 36 10.28 -9.39 -8.89
C GLY A 36 10.98 -9.06 -7.57
N GLY A 37 10.26 -9.09 -6.44
CA GLY A 37 10.87 -9.07 -5.11
C GLY A 37 10.85 -10.43 -4.42
N GLU A 38 11.08 -10.41 -3.11
CA GLU A 38 11.16 -11.63 -2.29
C GLU A 38 10.20 -11.59 -1.09
N LEU A 39 9.54 -10.45 -0.85
CA LEU A 39 8.68 -10.28 0.31
C LEU A 39 7.46 -11.19 0.25
N THR A 40 7.10 -11.71 1.41
CA THR A 40 5.82 -12.38 1.66
C THR A 40 4.68 -11.37 1.80
N THR A 41 3.45 -11.87 1.79
CA THR A 41 2.24 -11.07 2.01
C THR A 41 2.28 -10.30 3.33
N ASP A 42 2.78 -10.93 4.39
CA ASP A 42 2.85 -10.31 5.72
C ASP A 42 3.95 -9.24 5.75
N GLU A 43 5.13 -9.53 5.19
CA GLU A 43 6.26 -8.58 5.19
C GLU A 43 5.98 -7.32 4.37
N ILE A 44 5.34 -7.44 3.19
CA ILE A 44 4.97 -6.24 2.42
C ILE A 44 3.88 -5.43 3.14
N THR A 45 2.99 -6.10 3.88
CA THR A 45 1.96 -5.42 4.69
C THR A 45 2.60 -4.58 5.79
N GLU A 46 3.58 -5.13 6.52
CA GLU A 46 4.34 -4.37 7.53
C GLU A 46 5.04 -3.15 6.92
N LYS A 47 5.60 -3.28 5.72
CA LYS A 47 6.20 -2.14 5.01
C LYS A 47 5.21 -1.04 4.65
N ILE A 48 3.99 -1.39 4.25
CA ILE A 48 2.95 -0.40 3.97
C ILE A 48 2.50 0.29 5.27
N LEU A 49 2.37 -0.46 6.38
CA LEU A 49 2.01 0.10 7.68
C LEU A 49 3.08 1.05 8.25
N GLU A 50 4.37 0.86 7.92
CA GLU A 50 5.44 1.79 8.28
C GLU A 50 5.31 3.17 7.59
N LYS A 51 4.44 3.32 6.58
CA LYS A 51 4.26 4.54 5.76
C LYS A 51 2.90 5.24 5.97
N ILE A 52 2.07 4.76 6.89
CA ILE A 52 0.79 5.35 7.32
C ILE A 52 1.00 5.93 8.72
#